data_AF-A0AAJ7E183-F1
#
_entry.id   AF-A0AAJ7E183-F1
#
_cell.length_a   1.000
_cell.length_b   1.000
_cell.length_c   1.000
_cell.angle_alpha   90.00
_cell.angle_beta   90.00
_cell.angle_gamma   90.00
#
_symmetry.space_group_name_H-M   'P 1'
#
loop_
_entity.id
_entity.type
_entity.pdbx_description
1 polymer ?
#
loop_
_entity_poly.entity_id
_entity_poly.type
_entity_poly.pdbx_seq_one_letter_code
_entity_poly.pdbx_strand_id
1 'polypeptide(L)'
;FLLPSIFKSCSTFEQWFNAPFATTGEKVELNEEETILIIRRLHKVLRPFLLRRLKKEVESQLPDKVEYIIKCDMSGLQKVLYKHMQSKGVLLTDGSEKGKRGKGGAKALMN
;
A
#
# COMPACT_ATOMS: atom_id res chain seq x y z
N PHE A 1 16.29 -0.71 18.24
CA PHE A 1 16.59 -0.74 16.79
C PHE A 1 17.50 -1.93 16.50
N LEU A 2 17.34 -2.58 15.34
CA LEU A 2 18.17 -3.72 14.91
C LEU A 2 19.66 -3.35 14.73
N LEU A 3 19.96 -2.06 14.51
CA LEU A 3 21.31 -1.53 14.30
C LEU A 3 21.54 -0.21 15.09
N PRO A 4 21.72 -0.26 16.42
CA PRO A 4 21.93 0.94 17.24
C PRO A 4 23.25 1.67 16.95
N SER A 5 24.25 0.94 16.45
CA SER A 5 25.58 1.46 16.12
C SER A 5 25.66 2.18 14.77
N ILE A 6 24.76 1.85 13.83
CA ILE A 6 24.75 2.43 12.47
C ILE A 6 23.61 3.44 12.32
N PHE A 7 22.42 3.16 12.89
CA PHE A 7 21.25 4.04 12.77
C PHE A 7 20.81 4.50 14.15
N LYS A 8 21.00 5.79 14.42
CA LYS A 8 20.63 6.43 15.70
C LYS A 8 19.17 6.90 15.74
N SER A 9 18.50 7.01 14.59
CA SER A 9 17.08 7.34 14.49
C SER A 9 16.44 6.72 13.23
N CYS A 10 15.11 6.60 13.26
CA CYS A 10 14.30 6.21 12.09
C CYS A 10 14.52 7.17 10.92
N SER A 11 14.61 8.48 11.21
CA SER A 11 14.85 9.52 10.21
C SER A 11 16.20 9.37 9.50
N THR A 12 17.27 8.98 10.20
CA THR A 12 18.57 8.73 9.56
C THR A 12 18.51 7.51 8.63
N PHE A 13 17.78 6.47 9.03
CA PHE A 13 17.57 5.30 8.18
C PHE A 13 16.80 5.69 6.92
N GLU A 14 15.68 6.42 7.05
CA GLU A 14 14.88 6.88 5.92
C GLU A 14 15.66 7.80 5.00
N GLN A 15 16.45 8.75 5.49
CA GLN A 15 17.28 9.60 4.64
C GLN A 15 18.34 8.80 3.87
N TRP A 16 19.02 7.86 4.55
CA TRP A 16 20.02 7.03 3.91
C TRP A 16 19.41 6.05 2.89
N PHE A 17 18.21 5.56 3.17
CA PHE A 17 17.48 4.62 2.32
C PHE A 17 16.79 5.32 1.15
N ASN A 18 16.22 6.50 1.39
CA ASN A 18 15.54 7.29 0.40
C ASN A 18 16.52 8.14 -0.42
N ALA A 19 17.76 8.40 -0.01
CA ALA A 19 18.74 9.15 -0.81
C ALA A 19 18.81 8.74 -2.31
N PRO A 20 18.78 7.44 -2.67
CA PRO A 20 18.67 7.02 -4.08
C PRO A 20 17.28 7.15 -4.71
N PHE A 21 16.21 7.22 -3.92
CA PHE A 21 14.81 7.32 -4.38
C PHE A 21 14.22 8.73 -4.25
N ALA A 22 14.88 9.63 -3.53
CA ALA A 22 14.41 10.95 -3.13
C ALA A 22 14.96 12.07 -4.02
N THR A 23 15.86 11.76 -4.96
CA THR A 23 16.48 12.80 -5.80
C THR A 23 15.45 13.56 -6.63
N THR A 24 14.23 13.06 -6.87
CA THR A 24 13.22 13.93 -7.49
C THR A 24 11.82 13.43 -7.15
N GLY A 25 10.92 14.36 -6.78
CA GLY A 25 9.47 14.12 -6.70
C GLY A 25 8.82 13.85 -8.07
N GLU A 26 9.62 13.78 -9.12
CA GLU A 26 9.31 13.18 -10.41
C GLU A 26 9.97 11.82 -10.46
N LYS A 27 9.31 10.81 -11.02
CA LYS A 27 9.85 9.45 -11.18
C LYS A 27 11.27 9.52 -11.76
N VAL A 28 12.29 9.42 -10.90
CA VAL A 28 13.66 9.24 -11.33
C VAL A 28 13.69 7.85 -11.93
N GLU A 29 13.74 7.78 -13.25
CA GLU A 29 14.04 6.54 -13.97
C GLU A 29 15.50 6.21 -13.70
N LEU A 30 15.75 5.56 -12.55
CA LEU A 30 17.05 4.98 -12.24
C LEU A 30 17.35 3.90 -13.28
N ASN A 31 18.61 3.86 -13.74
CA ASN A 31 19.03 2.76 -14.60
C ASN A 31 18.93 1.43 -13.83
N GLU A 32 18.72 0.31 -14.54
CA GLU A 32 18.61 -1.01 -13.91
C GLU A 32 19.87 -1.33 -13.08
N GLU A 33 21.05 -0.94 -13.58
CA GLU A 33 22.33 -1.13 -12.90
C GLU A 33 22.43 -0.37 -11.57
N GLU A 34 21.99 0.90 -11.56
CA GLU A 34 22.00 1.74 -10.36
C GLU A 34 21.06 1.16 -9.30
N THR A 35 19.86 0.76 -9.73
CA THR A 35 18.86 0.11 -8.88
C THR A 35 19.41 -1.17 -8.27
N ILE A 36 20.06 -2.03 -9.06
CA ILE A 36 20.69 -3.26 -8.58
C ILE A 36 21.81 -2.96 -7.57
N LEU A 37 22.63 -1.93 -7.82
CA LEU A 37 23.73 -1.56 -6.94
C LEU A 37 23.22 -1.08 -5.56
N ILE A 38 22.16 -0.28 -5.55
CA ILE A 38 21.48 0.18 -4.32
C ILE A 38 20.90 -1.02 -3.56
N ILE A 39 20.16 -1.90 -4.24
CA ILE A 39 19.55 -3.10 -3.63
C ILE A 39 20.64 -4.00 -3.02
N ARG A 40 21.76 -4.23 -3.70
CA ARG A 40 22.87 -5.05 -3.19
C ARG A 40 23.49 -4.44 -1.93
N ARG A 41 23.69 -3.12 -1.89
CA ARG A 41 24.22 -2.41 -0.72
C ARG A 41 23.28 -2.57 0.48
N LEU A 42 21.98 -2.44 0.26
CA LEU A 42 20.96 -2.65 1.30
C LEU A 42 21.02 -4.07 1.86
N HIS A 43 20.96 -5.07 0.97
CA HIS A 43 20.98 -6.47 1.38
C HIS A 43 22.24 -6.80 2.21
N LYS A 44 23.40 -6.22 1.89
CA LYS A 44 24.63 -6.45 2.66
C LYS A 44 24.52 -5.99 4.12
N VAL A 45 23.84 -4.88 4.38
CA VAL A 45 23.65 -4.34 5.74
C VAL A 45 22.60 -5.14 6.51
N LEU A 46 21.52 -5.55 5.85
CA LEU A 46 20.38 -6.20 6.51
C LEU A 46 20.49 -7.73 6.64
N ARG A 47 21.29 -8.40 5.79
CA ARG A 47 21.39 -9.87 5.74
C ARG A 47 21.69 -10.57 7.07
N PRO A 48 22.57 -10.08 7.96
CA PRO A 48 22.81 -10.76 9.24
C PRO A 48 21.65 -10.61 10.25
N PHE A 49 20.68 -9.72 9.99
CA PHE A 49 19.59 -9.40 10.91
C PHE A 49 18.22 -9.89 10.43
N LEU A 50 18.07 -10.16 9.13
CA LEU A 50 16.83 -10.67 8.55
C LEU A 50 17.01 -12.12 8.15
N LEU A 51 16.29 -13.02 8.82
CA LEU A 51 16.11 -14.38 8.33
C LEU A 51 14.89 -14.41 7.40
N ARG A 52 15.12 -14.67 6.12
CA ARG A 52 14.06 -14.83 5.11
C ARG A 52 14.21 -16.19 4.45
N ARG A 53 13.17 -17.01 4.49
CA ARG A 53 13.05 -18.29 3.76
C ARG A 53 11.75 -18.32 2.99
N LEU A 54 11.74 -19.03 1.87
CA LEU A 54 10.52 -19.28 1.11
C LEU A 54 9.84 -20.54 1.62
N LYS A 55 8.50 -20.58 1.62
CA LYS A 55 7.74 -21.75 2.10
C LYS A 55 8.11 -23.05 1.35
N LYS A 56 8.42 -22.93 0.05
CA LYS A 56 8.95 -24.01 -0.80
C LYS A 56 10.33 -24.54 -0.38
N GLU A 57 11.13 -23.74 0.34
CA GLU A 57 12.48 -24.11 0.79
C GLU A 57 12.50 -24.80 2.16
N VAL A 58 11.36 -24.83 2.85
CA VAL A 58 11.23 -25.38 4.20
C VAL A 58 10.33 -26.61 4.24
N GLU A 59 9.42 -26.74 3.27
CA GLU A 59 8.42 -27.80 3.26
C GLU A 59 8.23 -28.29 1.82
N SER A 60 8.74 -29.51 1.56
CA SER A 60 8.75 -30.13 0.23
C SER A 60 7.41 -30.76 -0.16
N GLN A 61 6.48 -30.90 0.79
CA GLN A 61 5.18 -31.51 0.55
C GLN A 61 4.08 -30.49 0.23
N LEU A 62 4.39 -29.19 0.17
CA LEU A 62 3.41 -28.19 -0.21
C LEU A 62 3.09 -28.26 -1.70
N PRO A 63 1.80 -28.27 -2.08
CA PRO A 63 1.41 -28.09 -3.46
C PRO A 63 1.82 -26.70 -3.96
N ASP A 64 1.91 -26.56 -5.29
CA ASP A 64 2.27 -25.31 -5.93
C ASP A 64 1.34 -24.16 -5.50
N LYS A 65 1.91 -22.96 -5.35
CA LYS A 65 1.13 -21.76 -5.05
C LYS A 65 0.23 -21.47 -6.25
N VAL A 66 -1.08 -21.55 -6.06
CA VAL A 66 -2.07 -21.09 -7.03
C VAL A 66 -2.66 -19.76 -6.55
N GLU A 67 -2.79 -18.82 -7.48
CA GLU A 67 -3.35 -17.50 -7.23
C GLU A 67 -4.66 -17.36 -8.00
N TYR A 68 -5.72 -16.96 -7.30
CA TYR A 68 -7.05 -16.79 -7.88
C TYR A 68 -7.52 -15.35 -7.68
N ILE A 69 -7.94 -14.72 -8.77
CA ILE A 69 -8.62 -13.43 -8.73
C ILE A 69 -10.12 -13.70 -8.64
N ILE A 70 -10.71 -13.52 -7.47
CA ILE A 70 -12.16 -13.69 -7.27
C ILE A 70 -12.82 -12.34 -7.49
N LYS A 71 -13.54 -12.21 -8.62
CA LYS A 71 -14.39 -11.05 -8.89
C LYS A 71 -15.76 -11.30 -8.27
N CYS A 72 -16.19 -10.41 -7.39
CA CYS A 72 -17.51 -10.48 -6.77
C CYS A 72 -18.47 -9.51 -7.46
N ASP A 73 -19.69 -9.97 -7.74
CA ASP A 73 -20.74 -9.12 -8.25
C ASP A 73 -21.26 -8.17 -7.16
N MET A 74 -21.62 -6.96 -7.57
CA MET A 74 -22.32 -6.03 -6.69
C MET A 74 -23.70 -6.59 -6.30
N SER A 75 -24.03 -6.48 -5.01
CA SER A 75 -25.38 -6.72 -4.51
C SER A 75 -26.38 -5.76 -5.14
N GLY A 76 -27.69 -6.08 -5.05
CA GLY A 76 -28.74 -5.24 -5.64
C GLY A 76 -28.67 -3.78 -5.17
N LEU A 77 -28.46 -3.56 -3.87
CA LEU A 77 -28.29 -2.23 -3.31
C LEU A 77 -27.00 -1.55 -3.80
N GLN A 78 -25.88 -2.28 -3.84
CA GLN A 78 -24.61 -1.76 -4.33
C GLN A 78 -24.71 -1.30 -5.79
N LYS A 79 -25.42 -2.04 -6.66
CA LYS A 79 -25.65 -1.64 -8.06
C LYS A 79 -26.42 -0.32 -8.15
N VAL A 80 -27.47 -0.16 -7.35
CA VAL A 80 -28.30 1.05 -7.33
C VAL A 80 -27.50 2.25 -6.82
N LEU A 81 -26.80 2.10 -5.69
CA LEU A 81 -25.98 3.15 -5.12
C LEU A 81 -24.81 3.53 -6.03
N TYR A 82 -24.16 2.55 -6.65
CA TYR A 82 -23.05 2.78 -7.57
C TYR A 82 -23.50 3.56 -8.81
N LYS A 83 -24.63 3.20 -9.42
CA LYS A 83 -25.22 3.95 -10.54
C LYS A 83 -25.64 5.37 -10.13
N HIS A 84 -26.22 5.51 -8.95
CA HIS A 84 -26.61 6.83 -8.42
C HIS A 84 -25.39 7.71 -8.19
N MET A 85 -24.33 7.15 -7.60
CA MET A 85 -23.06 7.84 -7.37
C MET A 85 -22.38 8.22 -8.69
N GLN A 86 -22.33 7.32 -9.67
CA GLN A 86 -21.71 7.58 -10.97
C GLN A 86 -22.43 8.67 -11.75
N SER A 87 -23.76 8.77 -11.63
CA SER A 87 -24.57 9.77 -12.37
C SER A 87 -24.68 11.12 -11.66
N LYS A 88 -24.70 11.14 -10.32
CA LYS A 88 -24.99 12.35 -9.53
C LYS A 88 -23.84 12.83 -8.63
N GLY A 89 -22.78 12.04 -8.48
CA GLY A 89 -21.60 12.39 -7.67
C GLY A 89 -21.86 12.46 -6.15
N VAL A 90 -23.01 11.98 -5.67
CA VAL A 90 -23.44 12.11 -4.28
C VAL A 90 -23.89 10.77 -3.72
N LEU A 91 -23.37 10.41 -2.53
CA LEU A 91 -23.87 9.28 -1.75
C LEU A 91 -24.95 9.76 -0.77
N LEU A 92 -26.16 9.23 -0.91
CA LEU A 92 -27.25 9.46 0.04
C LEU A 92 -27.04 8.55 1.25
N THR A 93 -26.43 9.06 2.31
CA THR A 93 -26.36 8.35 3.60
C THR A 93 -27.62 8.64 4.41
N ASP A 94 -28.25 7.60 4.96
CA ASP A 94 -29.34 7.78 5.93
C ASP A 94 -28.77 8.47 7.17
N GLY A 95 -29.21 9.71 7.40
CA GLY A 95 -28.77 10.53 8.51
C GLY A 95 -29.43 10.06 9.80
N SER A 96 -28.90 9.00 10.42
CA SER A 96 -29.32 8.56 11.75
C SER A 96 -28.71 9.41 12.88
N GLU A 97 -28.66 10.73 12.71
CA GLU A 97 -28.49 11.66 13.83
C GLU A 97 -29.74 12.54 13.94
N LYS A 98 -30.64 12.12 14.84
CA LYS A 98 -31.78 12.93 15.32
C LYS A 98 -31.24 14.19 16.01
N GLY A 99 -31.01 15.24 15.23
CA GLY A 99 -30.66 16.57 15.71
C GLY A 99 -31.34 17.64 14.86
N LYS A 100 -32.18 18.46 15.50
CA LYS A 100 -32.97 19.55 14.90
C LYS A 100 -32.18 20.42 13.90
N ARG A 101 -32.48 20.25 12.60
CA ARG A 101 -32.60 21.27 11.52
C ARG A 101 -32.29 20.58 10.19
N GLY A 102 -33.27 20.61 9.29
CA GLY A 102 -33.20 19.92 8.01
C GLY A 102 -31.95 20.26 7.20
N LYS A 103 -31.17 19.24 6.88
CA LYS A 103 -30.14 19.21 5.82
C LYS A 103 -29.78 17.75 5.59
N GLY A 104 -30.28 17.15 4.51
CA GLY A 104 -29.79 15.86 4.02
C GLY A 104 -28.34 16.03 3.60
N GLY A 105 -27.41 15.46 4.38
CA GLY A 105 -25.98 15.59 4.16
C GLY A 105 -25.54 14.80 2.94
N ALA A 106 -25.56 15.43 1.77
CA ALA A 106 -24.86 14.96 0.59
C ALA A 106 -23.35 15.10 0.82
N LYS A 107 -22.65 14.01 1.15
CA LYS A 107 -21.18 14.00 1.08
C LYS A 107 -20.78 13.75 -0.38
N ALA A 108 -20.35 14.81 -1.06
CA ALA A 108 -19.59 14.69 -2.30
C ALA A 108 -18.15 14.30 -1.92
N LEU A 109 -17.62 13.23 -2.54
CA LEU A 109 -16.21 12.89 -2.46
C LEU A 109 -15.54 13.45 -3.71
N MET A 110 -14.65 14.43 -3.51
CA MET A 110 -13.78 14.94 -4.57
C MET A 110 -12.66 13.92 -4.81
N ASN A 111 -12.43 13.56 -6.08
CA ASN A 111 -11.22 12.83 -6.51
C ASN A 111 -10.01 13.76 -6.47
#